data_AF-A0A2D6AJT5-F1
#
_entry.id   AF-A0A2D6AJT5-F1
#
_cell.length_a   1.000
_cell.length_b   1.000
_cell.length_c   1.000
_cell.angle_alpha   90.00
_cell.angle_beta   90.00
_cell.angle_gamma   90.00
#
_symmetry.space_group_name_H-M   'P 1'
#
loop_
_entity.id
_entity.type
_entity.pdbx_description
1 polymer ?
#
loop_
_entity_poly.entity_id
_entity_poly.type
_entity_poly.pdbx_seq_one_letter_code
_entity_poly.pdbx_strand_id
1 'polypeptide(L)'
;MPKVQTAMEAGFGNQKVAADSTPFQSFNTSPDQFGATQARSQLKAGQGMIKLADNIDTISLINDKLAAAKAMTAYRTKTDGLLLEGVYQKTPDELFSKGSSPTESYNSATSIMSDAAKDDTILEMLANDRQKLFFSRGVLQYQQTEGKRSSNHIASQFRSYQGQVSAAQKKEAEEKLGNTASLIEQDYKNAERYRLMGEGQIRSFDVGGALLGTDADELRVGWGDMVASSAVRGWFAAQVDPLQASQNLASGKFGKGDEDVQKYWDQLSPKQRKVVSGDLIGRAQKLAQLRNDQRDEDNDKLQEISEKRVNDFWISDKPKDRQKRIDLYENHIKNDGYVKQAMKDAIRDNLYGGAVVQDNEEGLVVLENAIRKGTITTIAEANAFTVDGERIATAETMRMRINPLIEARQDKRFSDAYDSGLAQMGIVDVASETTSVLKKRAATFKSQILNWKQNIAGTDKDPYGNDPWKAVQAFVKEIKDDIKVDPAVMTMLKSLKARYDTALAAGNVIEATSALKSMEGLMGMLGLTMEDIK
;
A
#
# COMPACT_ATOMS: atom_id res chain seq x y z
N MET A 1 50.55 0.75 -84.48
CA MET A 1 51.24 -0.40 -83.85
C MET A 1 52.40 -0.80 -84.75
N PRO A 2 53.65 -0.90 -84.26
CA PRO A 2 54.71 -1.53 -85.05
C PRO A 2 54.48 -3.05 -85.04
N LYS A 3 54.52 -3.67 -86.22
CA LYS A 3 54.41 -5.13 -86.40
C LYS A 3 55.55 -5.83 -85.66
N VAL A 4 55.21 -6.77 -84.77
CA VAL A 4 56.18 -7.72 -84.21
C VAL A 4 56.49 -8.76 -85.30
N GLN A 5 57.74 -8.84 -85.73
CA GLN A 5 58.20 -9.81 -86.73
C GLN A 5 58.07 -11.24 -86.18
N THR A 6 57.62 -12.15 -87.04
CA THR A 6 57.59 -13.58 -86.70
C THR A 6 59.01 -14.17 -86.82
N ALA A 7 59.28 -15.24 -86.07
CA ALA A 7 60.61 -15.88 -86.00
C ALA A 7 61.18 -16.32 -87.37
N MET A 8 60.32 -16.47 -88.39
CA MET A 8 60.73 -16.77 -89.75
C MET A 8 61.35 -15.55 -90.47
N GLU A 9 60.95 -14.32 -90.12
CA GLU A 9 61.47 -13.08 -90.70
C GLU A 9 62.79 -12.61 -90.05
N ALA A 10 63.02 -12.95 -88.78
CA ALA A 10 64.31 -12.70 -88.12
C ALA A 10 65.40 -13.70 -88.56
N GLY A 11 65.00 -14.90 -89.00
CA GLY A 11 65.91 -15.99 -89.38
C GLY A 11 66.48 -15.94 -90.80
N PHE A 12 65.84 -15.20 -91.72
CA PHE A 12 66.27 -15.09 -93.13
C PHE A 12 66.64 -13.65 -93.51
N GLY A 13 67.37 -12.95 -92.63
CA GLY A 13 67.92 -11.63 -92.94
C GLY A 13 68.76 -11.65 -94.22
N ASN A 14 68.37 -10.82 -95.19
CA ASN A 14 69.06 -10.54 -96.45
C ASN A 14 70.59 -10.35 -96.25
N GLN A 15 71.38 -11.40 -96.49
CA GLN A 15 72.79 -11.25 -96.82
C GLN A 15 72.98 -11.53 -98.31
N LYS A 16 73.01 -10.45 -99.11
CA LYS A 16 73.71 -10.48 -100.40
C LYS A 16 75.20 -10.69 -100.08
N VAL A 17 75.68 -11.90 -100.28
CA VAL A 17 77.11 -12.20 -100.22
C VAL A 17 77.74 -11.67 -101.51
N ALA A 18 78.57 -10.64 -101.40
CA ALA A 18 79.42 -10.18 -102.49
C ALA A 18 80.48 -11.26 -102.77
N ALA A 19 80.77 -11.49 -104.06
CA ALA A 19 81.86 -12.37 -104.48
C ALA A 19 83.19 -11.69 -104.13
N ASP A 20 83.85 -12.17 -103.08
CA ASP A 20 85.21 -11.76 -102.76
C ASP A 20 86.20 -12.79 -103.31
N SER A 21 87.15 -12.29 -104.09
CA SER A 21 88.10 -13.02 -104.92
C SER A 21 89.46 -13.01 -104.24
N THR A 22 89.82 -14.08 -103.53
CA THR A 22 91.22 -14.35 -103.14
C THR A 22 91.51 -15.86 -103.11
N PRO A 23 92.75 -16.29 -103.42
CA PRO A 23 93.04 -17.62 -103.93
C PRO A 23 93.25 -18.68 -102.83
N PHE A 24 92.78 -19.89 -103.14
CA PHE A 24 92.87 -21.11 -102.33
C PHE A 24 94.30 -21.39 -101.83
N GLN A 25 94.52 -21.28 -100.52
CA GLN A 25 95.52 -22.06 -99.81
C GLN A 25 94.85 -23.34 -99.29
N SER A 26 95.27 -24.47 -99.85
CA SER A 26 94.80 -25.82 -99.50
C SER A 26 95.17 -26.18 -98.06
N PHE A 27 94.25 -25.96 -97.12
CA PHE A 27 94.28 -26.68 -95.85
C PHE A 27 93.75 -28.09 -96.09
N ASN A 28 94.61 -29.06 -95.81
CA ASN A 28 94.41 -30.49 -96.03
C ASN A 28 93.45 -31.08 -94.97
N THR A 29 92.16 -30.75 -95.07
CA THR A 29 91.09 -31.41 -94.30
C THR A 29 90.20 -32.17 -95.26
N SER A 30 90.04 -33.48 -95.07
CA SER A 30 89.24 -34.30 -95.97
C SER A 30 87.80 -33.76 -96.09
N PRO A 31 87.15 -33.88 -97.26
CA PRO A 31 85.74 -33.49 -97.45
C PRO A 31 84.81 -34.06 -96.37
N ASP A 32 85.12 -35.27 -95.86
CA ASP A 32 84.41 -35.92 -94.75
C ASP A 32 84.52 -35.16 -93.42
N GLN A 33 85.66 -34.52 -93.12
CA GLN A 33 85.83 -33.72 -91.90
C GLN A 33 85.08 -32.39 -91.97
N PHE A 34 85.03 -31.75 -93.15
CA PHE A 34 84.28 -30.51 -93.33
C PHE A 34 82.76 -30.76 -93.28
N GLY A 35 82.29 -31.79 -93.98
CA GLY A 35 80.88 -32.21 -93.96
C GLY A 35 80.41 -32.71 -92.58
N ALA A 36 81.23 -33.50 -91.88
CA ALA A 36 80.91 -33.93 -90.51
C ALA A 36 80.92 -32.77 -89.49
N THR A 37 81.80 -31.78 -89.68
CA THR A 37 81.83 -30.58 -88.82
C THR A 37 80.61 -29.69 -89.07
N GLN A 38 80.19 -29.54 -90.34
CA GLN A 38 78.98 -28.81 -90.71
C GLN A 38 77.70 -29.51 -90.22
N ALA A 39 77.61 -30.83 -90.34
CA ALA A 39 76.49 -31.60 -89.80
C ALA A 39 76.42 -31.51 -88.26
N ARG A 40 77.57 -31.58 -87.56
CA ARG A 40 77.63 -31.38 -86.10
C ARG A 40 77.28 -29.96 -85.68
N SER A 41 77.67 -28.93 -86.44
CA SER A 41 77.33 -27.54 -86.13
C SER A 41 75.83 -27.27 -86.34
N GLN A 42 75.24 -27.79 -87.42
CA GLN A 42 73.79 -27.74 -87.66
C GLN A 42 73.00 -28.50 -86.60
N LEU A 43 73.46 -29.67 -86.17
CA LEU A 43 72.80 -30.46 -85.11
C LEU A 43 72.89 -29.75 -83.74
N LYS A 44 74.03 -29.14 -83.40
CA LYS A 44 74.17 -28.29 -82.20
C LYS A 44 73.30 -27.02 -82.28
N ALA A 45 73.19 -26.38 -83.44
CA ALA A 45 72.31 -25.24 -83.65
C ALA A 45 70.82 -25.64 -83.51
N GLY A 46 70.42 -26.79 -84.06
CA GLY A 46 69.07 -27.35 -83.88
C GLY A 46 68.75 -27.66 -82.42
N GLN A 47 69.67 -28.29 -81.68
CA GLN A 47 69.54 -28.51 -80.23
C GLN A 47 69.47 -27.19 -79.44
N GLY A 48 70.22 -26.17 -79.86
CA GLY A 48 70.17 -24.83 -79.28
C GLY A 48 68.83 -24.13 -79.51
N MET A 49 68.24 -24.26 -80.70
CA MET A 49 66.92 -23.70 -81.01
C MET A 49 65.80 -24.39 -80.24
N ILE A 50 65.86 -25.72 -80.04
CA ILE A 50 64.90 -26.44 -79.19
C ILE A 50 64.96 -25.93 -77.75
N LYS A 51 66.16 -25.81 -77.17
CA LYS A 51 66.33 -25.26 -75.80
C LYS A 51 65.87 -23.80 -75.69
N LEU A 52 66.09 -22.99 -76.73
CA LEU A 52 65.61 -21.61 -76.76
C LEU A 52 64.07 -21.56 -76.80
N ALA A 53 63.44 -22.42 -77.62
CA ALA A 53 61.99 -22.55 -77.67
C ALA A 53 61.42 -22.99 -76.31
N ASP A 54 62.01 -23.99 -75.67
CA ASP A 54 61.61 -24.45 -74.33
C ASP A 54 61.73 -23.34 -73.27
N ASN A 55 62.81 -22.53 -73.34
CA ASN A 55 63.01 -21.40 -72.43
C ASN A 55 62.00 -20.26 -72.69
N ILE A 56 61.71 -19.95 -73.95
CA ILE A 56 60.69 -18.96 -74.33
C ILE A 56 59.31 -19.42 -73.86
N ASP A 57 58.97 -20.69 -74.04
CA ASP A 57 57.72 -21.26 -73.55
C ASP A 57 57.62 -21.22 -72.02
N THR A 58 58.73 -21.47 -71.32
CA THR A 58 58.79 -21.37 -69.85
C THR A 58 58.60 -19.93 -69.38
N ILE A 59 59.27 -18.96 -70.00
CA ILE A 59 59.13 -17.53 -69.68
C ILE A 59 57.69 -17.06 -69.99
N SER A 60 57.14 -17.48 -71.13
CA SER A 60 55.76 -17.20 -71.53
C SER A 60 54.77 -17.77 -70.51
N LEU A 61 54.95 -19.01 -70.07
CA LEU A 61 54.12 -19.64 -69.04
C LEU A 61 54.19 -18.91 -67.69
N ILE A 62 55.36 -18.45 -67.27
CA ILE A 62 55.53 -17.66 -66.03
C ILE A 62 54.80 -16.32 -66.16
N ASN A 63 54.97 -15.63 -67.28
CA ASN A 63 54.29 -14.36 -67.54
C ASN A 63 52.76 -14.53 -67.58
N ASP A 64 52.27 -15.60 -68.18
CA ASP A 64 50.84 -15.91 -68.22
C ASP A 64 50.26 -16.15 -66.81
N LYS A 65 50.99 -16.90 -65.97
CA LYS A 65 50.60 -17.12 -64.56
C LYS A 65 50.63 -15.82 -63.76
N LEU A 66 51.60 -14.94 -64.00
CA LEU A 66 51.72 -13.67 -63.29
C LEU A 66 50.57 -12.70 -63.66
N ALA A 67 50.21 -12.62 -64.95
CA ALA A 67 49.07 -11.83 -65.41
C ALA A 67 47.76 -12.33 -64.78
N ALA A 68 47.51 -13.65 -64.82
CA ALA A 68 46.36 -14.26 -64.17
C ALA A 68 46.35 -14.04 -62.64
N ALA A 69 47.51 -14.08 -61.97
CA ALA A 69 47.61 -13.80 -60.54
C ALA A 69 47.26 -12.34 -60.21
N LYS A 70 47.70 -11.37 -61.03
CA LYS A 70 47.32 -9.95 -60.85
C LYS A 70 45.82 -9.73 -61.02
N ALA A 71 45.22 -10.33 -62.06
CA ALA A 71 43.77 -10.29 -62.26
C ALA A 71 43.02 -10.95 -61.09
N MET A 72 43.53 -12.08 -60.57
CA MET A 72 42.98 -12.72 -59.37
C MET A 72 43.06 -11.84 -58.13
N THR A 73 44.13 -11.06 -57.95
CA THR A 73 44.22 -10.11 -56.84
C THR A 73 43.18 -9.00 -56.95
N ALA A 74 43.01 -8.41 -58.15
CA ALA A 74 41.99 -7.40 -58.38
C ALA A 74 40.56 -7.95 -58.13
N TYR A 75 40.29 -9.16 -58.62
CA TYR A 75 39.05 -9.88 -58.35
C TYR A 75 38.80 -10.06 -56.85
N ARG A 76 39.79 -10.56 -56.10
CA ARG A 76 39.68 -10.77 -54.64
C ARG A 76 39.44 -9.47 -53.89
N THR A 77 40.18 -8.41 -54.18
CA THR A 77 40.00 -7.11 -53.52
C THR A 77 38.59 -6.58 -53.73
N LYS A 78 38.05 -6.73 -54.95
CA LYS A 78 36.68 -6.30 -55.24
C LYS A 78 35.63 -7.15 -54.53
N THR A 79 35.77 -8.48 -54.55
CA THR A 79 34.83 -9.37 -53.86
C THR A 79 34.90 -9.24 -52.35
N ASP A 80 36.09 -9.14 -51.76
CA ASP A 80 36.28 -9.01 -50.32
C ASP A 80 35.61 -7.73 -49.80
N GLY A 81 35.77 -6.59 -50.48
CA GLY A 81 35.10 -5.33 -50.10
C GLY A 81 33.58 -5.46 -50.12
N LEU A 82 33.02 -6.00 -51.20
CA LEU A 82 31.57 -6.17 -51.37
C LEU A 82 30.96 -7.23 -50.43
N LEU A 83 31.70 -8.30 -50.11
CA LEU A 83 31.24 -9.33 -49.17
C LEU A 83 31.34 -8.86 -47.71
N LEU A 84 32.36 -8.05 -47.38
CA LEU A 84 32.51 -7.43 -46.06
C LEU A 84 31.38 -6.44 -45.80
N GLU A 85 31.13 -5.51 -46.72
CA GLU A 85 29.99 -4.56 -46.62
C GLU A 85 28.63 -5.26 -46.81
N GLY A 86 28.64 -6.46 -47.38
CA GLY A 86 27.47 -7.29 -47.64
C GLY A 86 27.13 -8.25 -46.51
N VAL A 87 27.39 -9.53 -46.72
CA VAL A 87 26.90 -10.60 -45.83
C VAL A 87 27.62 -10.66 -44.50
N TYR A 88 28.91 -10.30 -44.43
CA TYR A 88 29.71 -10.51 -43.23
C TYR A 88 29.55 -9.42 -42.15
N GLN A 89 29.09 -8.21 -42.50
CA GLN A 89 28.82 -7.13 -41.53
C GLN A 89 27.35 -7.00 -41.11
N LYS A 90 26.41 -7.60 -41.87
CA LYS A 90 25.00 -7.53 -41.53
C LYS A 90 24.68 -8.33 -40.26
N THR A 91 23.85 -7.74 -39.42
CA THR A 91 23.24 -8.40 -38.27
C THR A 91 22.26 -9.50 -38.72
N PRO A 92 21.91 -10.46 -37.84
CA PRO A 92 20.90 -11.47 -38.15
C PRO A 92 19.58 -10.85 -38.66
N ASP A 93 19.10 -9.79 -38.01
CA ASP A 93 17.88 -9.10 -38.43
C ASP A 93 18.02 -8.46 -39.82
N GLU A 94 19.14 -7.82 -40.14
CA GLU A 94 19.36 -7.24 -41.47
C GLU A 94 19.42 -8.28 -42.58
N LEU A 95 19.79 -9.53 -42.26
CA LEU A 95 19.79 -10.65 -43.20
C LEU A 95 18.41 -11.28 -43.38
N PHE A 96 17.55 -11.31 -42.36
CA PHE A 96 16.35 -12.17 -42.35
C PHE A 96 15.01 -11.49 -42.00
N SER A 97 14.99 -10.27 -41.45
CA SER A 97 13.78 -9.61 -40.89
C SER A 97 12.63 -9.32 -41.86
N LYS A 98 12.83 -9.50 -43.18
CA LYS A 98 11.79 -9.31 -44.22
C LYS A 98 11.30 -10.62 -44.84
N GLY A 99 11.51 -11.75 -44.16
CA GLY A 99 11.19 -13.07 -44.70
C GLY A 99 12.22 -13.58 -45.69
N SER A 100 13.37 -12.92 -45.79
CA SER A 100 14.50 -13.39 -46.59
C SER A 100 15.03 -14.70 -46.02
N SER A 101 15.17 -15.70 -46.87
CA SER A 101 15.65 -17.03 -46.51
C SER A 101 17.19 -17.11 -46.49
N PRO A 102 17.78 -18.10 -45.79
CA PRO A 102 19.20 -18.41 -45.91
C PRO A 102 19.66 -18.63 -47.36
N THR A 103 18.81 -19.23 -48.19
CA THR A 103 19.07 -19.47 -49.60
C THR A 103 19.17 -18.17 -50.39
N GLU A 104 18.28 -17.21 -50.15
CA GLU A 104 18.34 -15.90 -50.83
C GLU A 104 19.57 -15.11 -50.40
N SER A 105 19.92 -15.14 -49.11
CA SER A 105 21.16 -14.54 -48.61
C SER A 105 22.40 -15.16 -49.26
N TYR A 106 22.41 -16.49 -49.44
CA TYR A 106 23.50 -17.20 -50.11
C TYR A 106 23.56 -16.88 -51.61
N ASN A 107 22.41 -16.83 -52.29
CA ASN A 107 22.33 -16.45 -53.70
C ASN A 107 22.82 -15.01 -53.92
N SER A 108 22.52 -14.10 -53.00
CA SER A 108 23.06 -12.73 -53.04
C SER A 108 24.58 -12.71 -52.91
N ALA A 109 25.16 -13.49 -51.98
CA ALA A 109 26.62 -13.60 -51.81
C ALA A 109 27.30 -14.19 -53.06
N THR A 110 26.69 -15.21 -53.67
CA THR A 110 27.24 -15.84 -54.88
C THR A 110 27.11 -14.96 -56.12
N SER A 111 26.04 -14.15 -56.24
CA SER A 111 25.91 -13.17 -57.32
C SER A 111 27.05 -12.15 -57.29
N ILE A 112 27.40 -11.60 -56.12
CA ILE A 112 28.52 -10.65 -55.97
C ILE A 112 29.82 -11.22 -56.55
N MET A 113 30.12 -12.49 -56.24
CA MET A 113 31.31 -13.17 -56.75
C MET A 113 31.22 -13.46 -58.27
N SER A 114 30.02 -13.77 -58.78
CA SER A 114 29.82 -13.99 -60.22
C SER A 114 29.95 -12.70 -61.02
N ASP A 115 29.41 -11.60 -60.51
CA ASP A 115 29.42 -10.30 -61.17
C ASP A 115 30.83 -9.70 -61.18
N ALA A 116 31.59 -9.83 -60.09
CA ALA A 116 33.00 -9.44 -60.06
C ALA A 116 33.86 -10.24 -61.05
N ALA A 117 33.51 -11.50 -61.34
CA ALA A 117 34.25 -12.33 -62.30
C ALA A 117 34.01 -11.91 -63.76
N LYS A 118 32.93 -11.17 -64.03
CA LYS A 118 32.56 -10.63 -65.35
C LYS A 118 33.01 -9.19 -65.53
N ASP A 119 33.75 -8.63 -64.58
CA ASP A 119 34.18 -7.24 -64.64
C ASP A 119 35.19 -7.00 -65.77
N ASP A 120 34.85 -6.07 -66.66
CA ASP A 120 35.65 -5.77 -67.84
C ASP A 120 37.06 -5.30 -67.47
N THR A 121 37.25 -4.56 -66.37
CA THR A 121 38.57 -4.07 -65.95
C THR A 121 39.50 -5.21 -65.53
N ILE A 122 38.96 -6.31 -65.01
CA ILE A 122 39.71 -7.51 -64.64
C ILE A 122 39.99 -8.36 -65.89
N LEU A 123 39.00 -8.50 -66.77
CA LEU A 123 39.14 -9.28 -68.00
C LEU A 123 40.11 -8.64 -69.00
N GLU A 124 40.18 -7.31 -69.06
CA GLU A 124 41.15 -6.56 -69.87
C GLU A 124 42.62 -6.82 -69.46
N MET A 125 42.88 -7.30 -68.24
CA MET A 125 44.22 -7.69 -67.78
C MET A 125 44.72 -9.00 -68.42
N LEU A 126 43.87 -9.72 -69.15
CA LEU A 126 44.13 -11.07 -69.67
C LEU A 126 44.19 -11.05 -71.21
N ALA A 127 45.41 -11.06 -71.75
CA ALA A 127 45.67 -10.85 -73.17
C ALA A 127 45.44 -12.10 -74.06
N ASN A 128 45.46 -13.30 -73.48
CA ASN A 128 45.37 -14.56 -74.23
C ASN A 128 44.55 -15.64 -73.49
N ASP A 129 44.20 -16.71 -74.21
CA ASP A 129 43.34 -17.78 -73.67
C ASP A 129 43.98 -18.58 -72.54
N ARG A 130 45.33 -18.69 -72.52
CA ARG A 130 46.04 -19.39 -71.45
C ARG A 130 45.94 -18.62 -70.13
N GLN A 131 46.05 -17.30 -70.17
CA GLN A 131 45.84 -16.40 -69.02
C GLN A 131 44.39 -16.48 -68.52
N LYS A 132 43.41 -16.43 -69.42
CA LYS A 132 41.99 -16.61 -69.09
C LYS A 132 41.69 -17.96 -68.46
N LEU A 133 42.35 -19.03 -68.92
CA LEU A 133 42.22 -20.36 -68.31
C LEU A 133 42.79 -20.42 -66.89
N PHE A 134 43.97 -19.83 -66.64
CA PHE A 134 44.52 -19.76 -65.28
C PHE A 134 43.65 -18.92 -64.35
N PHE A 135 43.17 -17.77 -64.82
CA PHE A 135 42.26 -16.91 -64.07
C PHE A 135 40.95 -17.63 -63.72
N SER A 136 40.24 -18.20 -64.71
CA SER A 136 38.96 -18.89 -64.48
C SER A 136 39.08 -20.06 -63.50
N ARG A 137 40.18 -20.83 -63.55
CA ARG A 137 40.48 -21.86 -62.55
C ARG A 137 40.68 -21.28 -61.14
N GLY A 138 41.40 -20.16 -61.03
CA GLY A 138 41.60 -19.46 -59.77
C GLY A 138 40.29 -18.90 -59.19
N VAL A 139 39.44 -18.30 -60.04
CA VAL A 139 38.11 -17.79 -59.67
C VAL A 139 37.25 -18.93 -59.14
N LEU A 140 37.19 -20.05 -59.86
CA LEU A 140 36.38 -21.21 -59.44
C LEU A 140 36.79 -21.72 -58.06
N GLN A 141 38.10 -21.87 -57.79
CA GLN A 141 38.60 -22.31 -56.49
C GLN A 141 38.29 -21.31 -55.37
N TYR A 142 38.42 -20.01 -55.65
CA TYR A 142 38.09 -18.96 -54.68
C TYR A 142 36.59 -18.92 -54.40
N GLN A 143 35.74 -18.98 -55.43
CA GLN A 143 34.28 -19.03 -55.29
C GLN A 143 33.81 -20.24 -54.47
N GLN A 144 34.44 -21.41 -54.64
CA GLN A 144 34.15 -22.58 -53.81
C GLN A 144 34.52 -22.34 -52.34
N THR A 145 35.68 -21.73 -52.09
CA THR A 145 36.18 -21.47 -50.73
C THR A 145 35.34 -20.42 -50.02
N GLU A 146 35.11 -19.27 -50.65
CA GLU A 146 34.31 -18.18 -50.10
C GLU A 146 32.81 -18.50 -50.08
N GLY A 147 32.31 -19.27 -51.03
CA GLY A 147 30.95 -19.80 -50.99
C GLY A 147 30.72 -20.65 -49.74
N LYS A 148 31.65 -21.55 -49.40
CA LYS A 148 31.58 -22.34 -48.17
C LYS A 148 31.65 -21.47 -46.91
N ARG A 149 32.53 -20.45 -46.89
CA ARG A 149 32.64 -19.49 -45.76
C ARG A 149 31.36 -18.68 -45.57
N SER A 150 30.83 -18.12 -46.66
CA SER A 150 29.56 -17.36 -46.67
C SER A 150 28.40 -18.23 -46.20
N SER A 151 28.29 -19.46 -46.70
CA SER A 151 27.25 -20.41 -46.29
C SER A 151 27.32 -20.72 -44.78
N ASN A 152 28.51 -21.00 -44.25
CA ASN A 152 28.70 -21.24 -42.82
C ASN A 152 28.33 -20.02 -41.98
N HIS A 153 28.71 -18.82 -42.42
CA HIS A 153 28.37 -17.57 -41.74
C HIS A 153 26.85 -17.34 -41.72
N ILE A 154 26.19 -17.42 -42.88
CA ILE A 154 24.73 -17.27 -43.01
C ILE A 154 24.00 -18.29 -42.15
N ALA A 155 24.41 -19.56 -42.16
CA ALA A 155 23.82 -20.59 -41.32
C ALA A 155 23.98 -20.30 -39.82
N SER A 156 25.13 -19.72 -39.42
CA SER A 156 25.34 -19.30 -38.03
C SER A 156 24.42 -18.12 -37.67
N GLN A 157 24.34 -17.10 -38.51
CA GLN A 157 23.47 -15.94 -38.27
C GLN A 157 22.00 -16.34 -38.24
N PHE A 158 21.58 -17.26 -39.12
CA PHE A 158 20.20 -17.76 -39.16
C PHE A 158 19.81 -18.48 -37.86
N ARG A 159 20.71 -19.32 -37.30
CA ARG A 159 20.48 -19.94 -35.99
C ARG A 159 20.35 -18.89 -34.88
N SER A 160 21.19 -17.85 -34.91
CA SER A 160 21.08 -16.74 -33.97
C SER A 160 19.75 -16.02 -34.09
N TYR A 161 19.34 -15.69 -35.32
CA TYR A 161 18.06 -15.04 -35.62
C TYR A 161 16.87 -15.88 -35.12
N GLN A 162 16.84 -17.18 -35.43
CA GLN A 162 15.79 -18.08 -34.93
C GLN A 162 15.74 -18.13 -33.40
N GLY A 163 16.90 -18.14 -32.73
CA GLY A 163 16.97 -18.05 -31.27
C GLY A 163 16.38 -16.74 -30.73
N GLN A 164 16.68 -15.60 -31.35
CA GLN A 164 16.15 -14.29 -30.97
C GLN A 164 14.64 -14.19 -31.18
N VAL A 165 14.15 -14.64 -32.34
CA VAL A 165 12.72 -14.66 -32.67
C VAL A 165 11.96 -15.57 -31.71
N SER A 166 12.46 -16.79 -31.45
CA SER A 166 11.84 -17.71 -30.49
C SER A 166 11.78 -17.12 -29.08
N ALA A 167 12.86 -16.46 -28.62
CA ALA A 167 12.87 -15.81 -27.30
C ALA A 167 11.87 -14.65 -27.21
N ALA A 168 11.77 -13.82 -28.24
CA ALA A 168 10.79 -12.73 -28.30
C ALA A 168 9.35 -13.27 -28.29
N GLN A 169 9.09 -14.33 -29.05
CA GLN A 169 7.77 -14.96 -29.12
C GLN A 169 7.41 -15.74 -27.85
N LYS A 170 8.38 -16.37 -27.18
CA LYS A 170 8.18 -16.93 -25.83
C LYS A 170 7.72 -15.86 -24.86
N LYS A 171 8.41 -14.71 -24.84
CA LYS A 171 8.01 -13.58 -24.00
C LYS A 171 6.61 -13.06 -24.33
N GLU A 172 6.27 -12.93 -25.61
CA GLU A 172 4.92 -12.51 -26.04
C GLU A 172 3.85 -13.53 -25.60
N ALA A 173 4.14 -14.83 -25.73
CA ALA A 173 3.25 -15.90 -25.29
C ALA A 173 3.05 -15.86 -23.76
N GLU A 174 4.12 -15.74 -22.99
CA GLU A 174 4.08 -15.58 -21.54
C GLU A 174 3.25 -14.36 -21.11
N GLU A 175 3.38 -13.23 -21.82
CA GLU A 175 2.58 -12.02 -21.55
C GLU A 175 1.09 -12.25 -21.82
N LYS A 176 0.73 -12.88 -22.94
CA LYS A 176 -0.68 -13.21 -23.25
C LYS A 176 -1.27 -14.21 -22.25
N LEU A 177 -0.49 -15.19 -21.81
CA LEU A 177 -0.90 -16.13 -20.77
C LEU A 177 -1.05 -15.42 -19.42
N GLY A 178 -0.15 -14.51 -19.07
CA GLY A 178 -0.27 -13.66 -17.87
C GLY A 178 -1.53 -12.79 -17.87
N ASN A 179 -1.88 -12.21 -19.02
CA ASN A 179 -3.13 -11.46 -19.18
C ASN A 179 -4.35 -12.37 -19.01
N THR A 180 -4.31 -13.59 -19.57
CA THR A 180 -5.39 -14.57 -19.42
C THR A 180 -5.53 -15.05 -17.98
N ALA A 181 -4.41 -15.28 -17.29
CA ALA A 181 -4.36 -15.59 -15.86
C ALA A 181 -4.99 -14.47 -15.02
N SER A 182 -4.73 -13.20 -15.36
CA SER A 182 -5.35 -12.05 -14.70
C SER A 182 -6.88 -12.03 -14.87
N LEU A 183 -7.41 -12.45 -16.03
CA LEU A 183 -8.86 -12.61 -16.23
C LEU A 183 -9.44 -13.71 -15.33
N ILE A 184 -8.69 -14.79 -15.12
CA ILE A 184 -9.08 -15.84 -14.17
C ILE A 184 -9.12 -15.31 -12.74
N GLU A 185 -8.16 -14.47 -12.33
CA GLU A 185 -8.20 -13.85 -11.00
C GLU A 185 -9.43 -12.95 -10.81
N GLN A 186 -9.86 -12.25 -11.86
CA GLN A 186 -11.04 -11.37 -11.80
C GLN A 186 -12.37 -12.15 -11.82
N ASP A 187 -12.41 -13.29 -12.51
CA ASP A 187 -13.62 -14.07 -12.74
C ASP A 187 -13.32 -15.59 -12.63
N TYR A 188 -12.93 -15.99 -11.42
CA TYR A 188 -12.44 -17.35 -11.14
C TYR A 188 -13.49 -18.44 -11.41
N LYS A 189 -14.78 -18.10 -11.38
CA LYS A 189 -15.87 -19.04 -11.69
C LYS A 189 -15.89 -19.45 -13.15
N ASN A 190 -15.32 -18.63 -14.04
CA ASN A 190 -15.14 -18.94 -15.47
C ASN A 190 -13.71 -19.41 -15.81
N ALA A 191 -12.93 -19.86 -14.82
CA ALA A 191 -11.55 -20.28 -15.00
C ALA A 191 -11.35 -21.30 -16.14
N GLU A 192 -12.26 -22.26 -16.32
CA GLU A 192 -12.18 -23.26 -17.40
C GLU A 192 -12.27 -22.64 -18.80
N ARG A 193 -13.12 -21.62 -18.98
CA ARG A 193 -13.24 -20.91 -20.26
C ARG A 193 -11.93 -20.19 -20.60
N TYR A 194 -11.33 -19.51 -19.63
CA TYR A 194 -10.06 -18.81 -19.81
C TYR A 194 -8.88 -19.78 -19.95
N ARG A 195 -8.92 -20.94 -19.29
CA ARG A 195 -7.96 -22.03 -19.49
C ARG A 195 -7.91 -22.45 -20.96
N LEU A 196 -9.07 -22.72 -21.56
CA LEU A 196 -9.19 -23.07 -22.99
C LEU A 196 -8.72 -21.94 -23.91
N MET A 197 -8.98 -20.67 -23.54
CA MET A 197 -8.47 -19.51 -24.28
C MET A 197 -6.93 -19.47 -24.27
N GLY A 198 -6.30 -19.68 -23.11
CA GLY A 198 -4.84 -19.76 -23.01
C GLY A 198 -4.23 -20.94 -23.77
N GLU A 199 -4.89 -22.12 -23.75
CA GLU A 199 -4.48 -23.25 -24.59
C GLU A 199 -4.54 -22.92 -26.08
N GLY A 200 -5.58 -22.20 -26.51
CA GLY A 200 -5.71 -21.70 -27.87
C GLY A 200 -4.57 -20.75 -28.25
N GLN A 201 -4.15 -19.87 -27.32
CA GLN A 201 -3.00 -19.00 -27.52
C GLN A 201 -1.71 -19.81 -27.70
N ILE A 202 -1.42 -20.77 -26.81
CA ILE A 202 -0.22 -21.62 -26.93
C ILE A 202 -0.21 -22.37 -28.26
N ARG A 203 -1.34 -22.95 -28.67
CA ARG A 203 -1.47 -23.63 -29.98
C ARG A 203 -1.23 -22.69 -31.15
N SER A 204 -1.70 -21.44 -31.08
CA SER A 204 -1.50 -20.47 -32.16
C SER A 204 -0.02 -20.12 -32.37
N PHE A 205 0.78 -20.11 -31.30
CA PHE A 205 2.22 -19.89 -31.39
C PHE A 205 3.01 -21.15 -31.82
N ASP A 206 2.51 -22.35 -31.47
CA ASP A 206 3.12 -23.63 -31.85
C ASP A 206 2.92 -23.94 -33.34
N VAL A 207 1.69 -23.84 -33.85
CA VAL A 207 1.34 -24.16 -35.26
C VAL A 207 1.97 -23.15 -36.24
N GLY A 208 2.26 -21.93 -35.79
CA GLY A 208 2.91 -20.90 -36.61
C GLY A 208 4.42 -21.11 -36.81
N GLY A 209 5.05 -22.11 -36.17
CA GLY A 209 6.50 -22.31 -36.21
C GLY A 209 7.30 -21.19 -35.53
N ALA A 210 6.62 -20.39 -34.73
CA ALA A 210 7.16 -19.22 -34.02
C ALA A 210 7.92 -19.68 -32.77
N LEU A 211 7.28 -20.48 -31.92
CA LEU A 211 7.92 -21.07 -30.75
C LEU A 211 8.67 -22.34 -31.12
N LEU A 212 9.86 -22.53 -30.54
CA LEU A 212 10.50 -23.85 -30.52
C LEU A 212 9.56 -24.84 -29.81
N GLY A 213 9.37 -26.05 -30.36
CA GLY A 213 8.43 -27.03 -29.80
C GLY A 213 8.65 -27.35 -28.32
N THR A 214 9.91 -27.34 -27.87
CA THR A 214 10.26 -27.52 -26.44
C THR A 214 9.73 -26.38 -25.56
N ASP A 215 9.77 -25.13 -26.03
CA ASP A 215 9.26 -23.98 -25.29
C ASP A 215 7.72 -24.01 -25.24
N ALA A 216 7.06 -24.41 -26.33
CA ALA A 216 5.60 -24.56 -26.36
C ALA A 216 5.13 -25.63 -25.36
N ASP A 217 5.86 -26.74 -25.23
CA ASP A 217 5.57 -27.79 -24.26
C ASP A 217 5.81 -27.34 -22.81
N GLU A 218 6.89 -26.59 -22.54
CA GLU A 218 7.11 -25.98 -21.22
C GLU A 218 5.95 -25.06 -20.83
N LEU A 219 5.48 -24.22 -21.76
CA LEU A 219 4.34 -23.33 -21.54
C LEU A 219 3.05 -24.12 -21.27
N ARG A 220 2.80 -25.23 -22.00
CA ARG A 220 1.64 -26.09 -21.74
C ARG A 220 1.65 -26.69 -20.34
N VAL A 221 2.80 -27.23 -19.94
CA VAL A 221 2.95 -27.85 -18.62
C VAL A 221 2.73 -26.81 -17.52
N GLY A 222 3.34 -25.62 -17.66
CA GLY A 222 3.20 -24.53 -16.69
C GLY A 222 1.80 -23.88 -16.67
N TRP A 223 1.06 -23.92 -17.78
CA TRP A 223 -0.24 -23.25 -17.89
C TRP A 223 -1.29 -23.79 -16.91
N GLY A 224 -1.31 -25.12 -16.68
CA GLY A 224 -2.22 -25.73 -15.71
C GLY A 224 -2.03 -25.18 -14.30
N ASP A 225 -0.77 -25.08 -13.87
CA ASP A 225 -0.42 -24.52 -12.56
C ASP A 225 -0.74 -23.03 -12.45
N MET A 226 -0.55 -22.28 -13.54
CA MET A 226 -0.89 -20.86 -13.61
C MET A 226 -2.41 -20.64 -13.48
N VAL A 227 -3.21 -21.44 -14.17
CA VAL A 227 -4.67 -21.43 -14.08
C VAL A 227 -5.13 -21.76 -12.67
N ALA A 228 -4.60 -22.83 -12.09
CA ALA A 228 -4.94 -23.26 -10.74
C ALA A 228 -4.62 -22.20 -9.69
N SER A 229 -3.41 -21.62 -9.75
CA SER A 229 -3.00 -20.57 -8.82
C SER A 229 -3.82 -19.28 -8.99
N SER A 230 -4.12 -18.88 -10.22
CA SER A 230 -4.96 -17.71 -10.51
C SER A 230 -6.39 -17.89 -10.04
N ALA A 231 -6.98 -19.08 -10.22
CA ALA A 231 -8.32 -19.38 -9.74
C ALA A 231 -8.42 -19.29 -8.20
N VAL A 232 -7.41 -19.81 -7.49
CA VAL A 232 -7.32 -19.71 -6.03
C VAL A 232 -7.14 -18.26 -5.56
N ARG A 233 -6.31 -17.47 -6.26
CA ARG A 233 -6.13 -16.04 -6.00
C ARG A 233 -7.43 -15.26 -6.20
N GLY A 234 -8.14 -15.52 -7.30
CA GLY A 234 -9.41 -14.89 -7.61
C GLY A 234 -10.51 -15.25 -6.62
N TRP A 235 -10.62 -16.53 -6.24
CA TRP A 235 -11.51 -16.96 -5.17
C TRP A 235 -11.24 -16.20 -3.86
N PHE A 236 -9.97 -16.09 -3.47
CA PHE A 236 -9.58 -15.40 -2.24
C PHE A 236 -9.95 -13.92 -2.27
N ALA A 237 -9.71 -13.24 -3.41
CA ALA A 237 -10.06 -11.84 -3.61
C ALA A 237 -11.58 -11.59 -3.56
N ALA A 238 -12.39 -12.59 -3.95
CA ALA A 238 -13.85 -12.52 -3.89
C ALA A 238 -14.43 -12.76 -2.49
N GLN A 239 -13.63 -13.17 -1.50
CA GLN A 239 -14.14 -13.45 -0.15
C GLN A 239 -14.46 -12.17 0.62
N VAL A 240 -15.64 -12.15 1.24
CA VAL A 240 -16.10 -11.03 2.09
C VAL A 240 -15.24 -10.89 3.34
N ASP A 241 -14.80 -12.02 3.91
CA ASP A 241 -13.92 -12.07 5.07
C ASP A 241 -12.55 -12.68 4.71
N PRO A 242 -11.51 -11.83 4.51
CA PRO A 242 -10.15 -12.29 4.21
C PRO A 242 -9.54 -13.17 5.31
N LEU A 243 -9.97 -13.04 6.57
CA LEU A 243 -9.46 -13.86 7.68
C LEU A 243 -9.98 -15.29 7.57
N GLN A 244 -11.30 -15.48 7.38
CA GLN A 244 -11.87 -16.80 7.15
C GLN A 244 -11.28 -17.44 5.88
N ALA A 245 -11.12 -16.66 4.80
CA ALA A 245 -10.48 -17.11 3.57
C ALA A 245 -9.04 -17.59 3.82
N SER A 246 -8.29 -16.89 4.66
CA SER A 246 -6.91 -17.26 5.01
C SER A 246 -6.83 -18.58 5.79
N GLN A 247 -7.82 -18.85 6.65
CA GLN A 247 -7.92 -20.12 7.39
C GLN A 247 -8.27 -21.29 6.47
N ASN A 248 -9.19 -21.08 5.53
CA ASN A 248 -9.54 -22.07 4.51
C ASN A 248 -8.32 -22.39 3.62
N LEU A 249 -7.55 -21.39 3.20
CA LEU A 249 -6.27 -21.59 2.50
C LEU A 249 -5.23 -22.35 3.31
N ALA A 250 -5.04 -21.98 4.58
CA ALA A 250 -4.05 -22.62 5.46
C ALA A 250 -4.40 -24.08 5.74
N SER A 251 -5.68 -24.40 5.90
CA SER A 251 -6.17 -25.76 6.10
C SER A 251 -6.26 -26.57 4.79
N GLY A 252 -6.25 -25.90 3.64
CA GLY A 252 -6.43 -26.51 2.33
C GLY A 252 -7.83 -27.11 2.13
N LYS A 253 -8.82 -26.63 2.88
CA LYS A 253 -10.21 -27.08 2.84
C LYS A 253 -11.13 -25.91 2.52
N PHE A 254 -11.88 -26.04 1.43
CA PHE A 254 -12.85 -25.04 0.99
C PHE A 254 -14.28 -25.47 1.35
N GLY A 255 -15.16 -24.49 1.57
CA GLY A 255 -16.54 -24.74 2.03
C GLY A 255 -17.45 -25.34 0.95
N LYS A 256 -18.67 -25.74 1.35
CA LYS A 256 -19.74 -26.10 0.39
C LYS A 256 -20.08 -24.89 -0.48
N GLY A 257 -19.99 -25.03 -1.80
CA GLY A 257 -20.13 -23.95 -2.78
C GLY A 257 -18.81 -23.49 -3.43
N ASP A 258 -17.66 -23.97 -2.96
CA ASP A 258 -16.32 -23.68 -3.51
C ASP A 258 -15.60 -24.96 -3.99
N GLU A 259 -16.34 -26.00 -4.38
CA GLU A 259 -15.79 -27.30 -4.78
C GLU A 259 -14.86 -27.20 -6.01
N ASP A 260 -15.10 -26.24 -6.90
CA ASP A 260 -14.23 -26.00 -8.05
C ASP A 260 -12.87 -25.41 -7.63
N VAL A 261 -12.83 -24.62 -6.56
CA VAL A 261 -11.58 -24.08 -6.01
C VAL A 261 -10.76 -25.19 -5.36
N GLN A 262 -11.41 -26.16 -4.71
CA GLN A 262 -10.76 -27.36 -4.19
C GLN A 262 -10.05 -28.13 -5.32
N LYS A 263 -10.66 -28.27 -6.49
CA LYS A 263 -10.02 -28.94 -7.66
C LYS A 263 -8.74 -28.21 -8.09
N TYR A 264 -8.78 -26.88 -8.21
CA TYR A 264 -7.60 -26.08 -8.56
C TYR A 264 -6.54 -26.13 -7.47
N TRP A 265 -6.93 -26.05 -6.20
CA TRP A 265 -6.01 -26.20 -5.08
C TRP A 265 -5.31 -27.57 -5.08
N ASP A 266 -6.04 -28.63 -5.42
CA ASP A 266 -5.50 -29.98 -5.44
C ASP A 266 -4.57 -30.26 -6.62
N GLN A 267 -4.71 -29.51 -7.71
CA GLN A 267 -3.77 -29.55 -8.84
C GLN A 267 -2.40 -28.97 -8.50
N LEU A 268 -2.32 -27.97 -7.61
CA LEU A 268 -1.06 -27.36 -7.22
C LEU A 268 -0.18 -28.34 -6.44
N SER A 269 1.12 -28.35 -6.74
CA SER A 269 2.10 -29.09 -5.94
C SER A 269 2.23 -28.50 -4.52
N PRO A 270 2.70 -29.26 -3.51
CA PRO A 270 2.88 -28.74 -2.15
C PRO A 270 3.72 -27.47 -2.07
N LYS A 271 4.75 -27.36 -2.94
CA LYS A 271 5.60 -26.17 -3.02
C LYS A 271 4.82 -24.95 -3.53
N GLN A 272 4.01 -25.11 -4.57
CA GLN A 272 3.17 -24.04 -5.12
C GLN A 272 2.07 -23.63 -4.16
N ARG A 273 1.41 -24.59 -3.49
CA ARG A 273 0.43 -24.32 -2.44
C ARG A 273 1.02 -23.42 -1.37
N LYS A 274 2.24 -23.70 -0.90
CA LYS A 274 2.94 -22.88 0.09
C LYS A 274 3.23 -21.46 -0.39
N VAL A 275 3.59 -21.29 -1.66
CA VAL A 275 3.83 -19.96 -2.26
C VAL A 275 2.53 -19.17 -2.36
N VAL A 276 1.48 -19.79 -2.89
CA VAL A 276 0.17 -19.14 -3.07
C VAL A 276 -0.46 -18.80 -1.71
N SER A 277 -0.50 -19.75 -0.77
CA SER A 277 -1.05 -19.47 0.57
C SER A 277 -0.23 -18.45 1.34
N GLY A 278 1.11 -18.52 1.28
CA GLY A 278 1.97 -17.56 1.96
C GLY A 278 1.74 -16.11 1.54
N ASP A 279 1.66 -15.84 0.23
CA ASP A 279 1.37 -14.50 -0.31
C ASP A 279 -0.03 -14.01 0.11
N LEU A 280 -1.06 -14.85 -0.06
CA LEU A 280 -2.45 -14.46 0.23
C LEU A 280 -2.71 -14.28 1.72
N ILE A 281 -2.20 -15.17 2.57
CA ILE A 281 -2.32 -15.05 4.04
C ILE A 281 -1.62 -13.77 4.52
N GLY A 282 -0.41 -13.48 4.00
CA GLY A 282 0.31 -12.25 4.34
C GLY A 282 -0.46 -10.99 3.95
N ARG A 283 -1.15 -11.00 2.80
CA ARG A 283 -2.03 -9.88 2.37
C ARG A 283 -3.24 -9.71 3.29
N ALA A 284 -3.91 -10.80 3.67
CA ALA A 284 -5.04 -10.74 4.62
C ALA A 284 -4.60 -10.19 5.98
N GLN A 285 -3.45 -10.60 6.49
CA GLN A 285 -2.92 -10.08 7.75
C GLN A 285 -2.65 -8.57 7.69
N LYS A 286 -2.05 -8.08 6.59
CA LYS A 286 -1.85 -6.63 6.38
C LYS A 286 -3.16 -5.86 6.29
N LEU A 287 -4.16 -6.39 5.58
CA LEU A 287 -5.50 -5.80 5.49
C LEU A 287 -6.21 -5.75 6.83
N ALA A 288 -6.10 -6.82 7.64
CA ALA A 288 -6.64 -6.84 9.00
C ALA A 288 -5.96 -5.81 9.89
N GLN A 289 -4.64 -5.63 9.75
CA GLN A 289 -3.89 -4.63 10.48
C GLN A 289 -4.31 -3.21 10.09
N LEU A 290 -4.39 -2.90 8.79
CA LEU A 290 -4.90 -1.60 8.30
C LEU A 290 -6.32 -1.28 8.79
N ARG A 291 -7.22 -2.28 8.82
CA ARG A 291 -8.57 -2.10 9.37
C ARG A 291 -8.55 -1.81 10.88
N ASN A 292 -7.65 -2.43 11.62
CA ASN A 292 -7.48 -2.13 13.05
C ASN A 292 -6.90 -0.73 13.25
N ASP A 293 -5.88 -0.35 12.47
CA ASP A 293 -5.27 0.98 12.55
C ASP A 293 -6.29 2.08 12.22
N GLN A 294 -7.12 1.90 11.18
CA GLN A 294 -8.24 2.82 10.87
C GLN A 294 -9.29 2.87 11.98
N ARG A 295 -9.66 1.72 12.55
CA ARG A 295 -10.59 1.66 13.68
C ARG A 295 -10.03 2.41 14.90
N ASP A 296 -8.74 2.29 15.14
CA ASP A 296 -8.08 2.96 16.26
C ASP A 296 -7.98 4.47 16.01
N GLU A 297 -7.71 4.91 14.78
CA GLU A 297 -7.74 6.33 14.38
C GLU A 297 -9.16 6.95 14.46
N ASP A 298 -10.19 6.22 14.06
CA ASP A 298 -11.59 6.64 14.18
C ASP A 298 -12.02 6.67 15.66
N ASN A 299 -11.55 5.73 16.47
CA ASN A 299 -11.75 5.75 17.93
C ASN A 299 -11.08 6.96 18.58
N ASP A 300 -9.87 7.32 18.16
CA ASP A 300 -9.15 8.48 18.68
C ASP A 300 -9.86 9.79 18.29
N LYS A 301 -10.37 9.90 17.05
CA LYS A 301 -11.19 11.05 16.61
C LYS A 301 -12.51 11.15 17.37
N LEU A 302 -13.18 10.02 17.62
CA LEU A 302 -14.39 9.98 18.45
C LEU A 302 -14.09 10.37 19.90
N GLN A 303 -12.93 9.96 20.42
CA GLN A 303 -12.46 10.36 21.74
C GLN A 303 -12.22 11.87 21.80
N GLU A 304 -11.53 12.46 20.83
CA GLU A 304 -11.27 13.90 20.77
C GLU A 304 -12.57 14.73 20.64
N ILE A 305 -13.53 14.28 19.82
CA ILE A 305 -14.86 14.90 19.70
C ILE A 305 -15.64 14.78 21.01
N SER A 306 -15.53 13.65 21.70
CA SER A 306 -16.22 13.41 22.98
C SER A 306 -15.64 14.25 24.12
N GLU A 307 -14.32 14.37 24.21
CA GLU A 307 -13.61 15.18 25.21
C GLU A 307 -13.92 16.67 25.01
N LYS A 308 -13.96 17.12 23.76
CA LYS A 308 -14.35 18.49 23.41
C LYS A 308 -15.82 18.79 23.76
N ARG A 309 -16.72 17.82 23.52
CA ARG A 309 -18.15 17.95 23.89
C ARG A 309 -18.39 17.89 25.41
N VAL A 310 -17.59 17.15 26.17
CA VAL A 310 -17.65 17.14 27.64
C VAL A 310 -17.15 18.46 28.22
N ASN A 311 -16.14 19.10 27.62
CA ASN A 311 -15.72 20.44 28.02
C ASN A 311 -16.76 21.52 27.67
N ASP A 312 -17.39 21.43 26.50
CA ASP A 312 -18.49 22.34 26.10
C ASP A 312 -19.80 22.09 26.88
N PHE A 313 -19.96 20.91 27.50
CA PHE A 313 -21.17 20.52 28.26
C PHE A 313 -21.44 21.43 29.47
N TRP A 314 -20.40 22.03 30.05
CA TRP A 314 -20.50 22.82 31.28
C TRP A 314 -20.64 24.34 31.06
N ILE A 315 -20.58 24.82 29.81
CA ILE A 315 -20.69 26.24 29.45
C ILE A 315 -22.13 26.58 28.98
N SER A 316 -23.13 26.24 29.80
CA SER A 316 -24.52 26.64 29.54
C SER A 316 -25.13 27.29 30.78
N ASP A 317 -25.45 28.58 30.68
CA ASP A 317 -25.96 29.41 31.78
C ASP A 317 -27.40 29.10 32.20
N LYS A 318 -28.13 28.24 31.46
CA LYS A 318 -29.56 27.98 31.67
C LYS A 318 -29.85 26.60 32.29
N PRO A 319 -30.55 26.51 33.44
CA PRO A 319 -30.82 25.25 34.16
C PRO A 319 -31.66 24.23 33.39
N LYS A 320 -32.69 24.66 32.65
CA LYS A 320 -33.57 23.77 31.86
C LYS A 320 -32.84 23.07 30.70
N ASP A 321 -31.88 23.77 30.09
CA ASP A 321 -31.07 23.22 28.99
C ASP A 321 -30.00 22.26 29.51
N ARG A 322 -29.50 22.47 30.74
CA ARG A 322 -28.65 21.49 31.44
C ARG A 322 -29.43 20.21 31.78
N GLN A 323 -30.65 20.34 32.33
CA GLN A 323 -31.45 19.18 32.72
C GLN A 323 -31.82 18.30 31.52
N LYS A 324 -32.29 18.89 30.41
CA LYS A 324 -32.59 18.14 29.18
C LYS A 324 -31.36 17.42 28.62
N ARG A 325 -30.17 18.01 28.74
CA ARG A 325 -28.92 17.38 28.28
C ARG A 325 -28.51 16.23 29.20
N ILE A 326 -28.61 16.39 30.52
CA ILE A 326 -28.38 15.30 31.49
C ILE A 326 -29.30 14.11 31.18
N ASP A 327 -30.60 14.34 30.96
CA ASP A 327 -31.57 13.28 30.64
C ASP A 327 -31.24 12.59 29.30
N LEU A 328 -30.78 13.35 28.30
CA LEU A 328 -30.34 12.82 27.01
C LEU A 328 -29.10 11.92 27.15
N TYR A 329 -28.13 12.33 27.97
CA TYR A 329 -26.90 11.58 28.21
C TYR A 329 -27.12 10.35 29.10
N GLU A 330 -27.94 10.43 30.15
CA GLU A 330 -28.32 9.25 30.94
C GLU A 330 -29.01 8.18 30.09
N ASN A 331 -29.86 8.61 29.14
CA ASN A 331 -30.46 7.71 28.17
C ASN A 331 -29.42 7.13 27.19
N HIS A 332 -28.42 7.92 26.75
CA HIS A 332 -27.36 7.44 25.86
C HIS A 332 -26.44 6.42 26.56
N ILE A 333 -26.06 6.67 27.82
CA ILE A 333 -25.23 5.76 28.63
C ILE A 333 -25.94 4.42 28.89
N LYS A 334 -27.26 4.45 29.05
CA LYS A 334 -28.11 3.27 29.26
C LYS A 334 -28.36 2.47 27.98
N ASN A 335 -28.45 3.14 26.82
CA ASN A 335 -28.87 2.50 25.57
C ASN A 335 -27.74 2.14 24.60
N ASP A 336 -26.55 2.77 24.67
CA ASP A 336 -25.45 2.46 23.75
C ASP A 336 -24.39 1.53 24.37
N GLY A 337 -24.17 0.39 23.69
CA GLY A 337 -23.19 -0.64 24.04
C GLY A 337 -21.73 -0.30 23.68
N TYR A 338 -21.48 0.85 23.06
CA TYR A 338 -20.18 1.22 22.48
C TYR A 338 -19.36 2.21 23.31
N VAL A 339 -19.88 2.70 24.44
CA VAL A 339 -19.13 3.63 25.32
C VAL A 339 -18.29 2.83 26.32
N LYS A 340 -16.96 3.02 26.30
CA LYS A 340 -16.02 2.36 27.24
C LYS A 340 -16.44 2.58 28.69
N GLN A 341 -16.33 1.54 29.53
CA GLN A 341 -16.74 1.57 30.93
C GLN A 341 -16.05 2.71 31.72
N ALA A 342 -14.75 2.95 31.49
CA ALA A 342 -14.01 4.05 32.10
C ALA A 342 -14.59 5.44 31.79
N MET A 343 -15.20 5.63 30.60
CA MET A 343 -15.89 6.87 30.24
C MET A 343 -17.26 6.95 30.93
N LYS A 344 -17.97 5.83 31.07
CA LYS A 344 -19.20 5.76 31.89
C LYS A 344 -18.89 6.09 33.34
N ASP A 345 -17.76 5.62 33.86
CA ASP A 345 -17.31 5.87 35.22
C ASP A 345 -16.84 7.32 35.39
N ALA A 346 -16.09 7.90 34.45
CA ALA A 346 -15.70 9.32 34.50
C ALA A 346 -16.88 10.30 34.37
N ILE A 347 -17.86 9.98 33.51
CA ILE A 347 -19.11 10.76 33.41
C ILE A 347 -19.93 10.58 34.68
N ARG A 348 -19.96 9.37 35.27
CA ARG A 348 -20.64 9.10 36.54
C ARG A 348 -19.95 9.84 37.70
N ASP A 349 -18.63 9.84 37.78
CA ASP A 349 -17.88 10.55 38.81
C ASP A 349 -18.04 12.07 38.69
N ASN A 350 -18.20 12.59 37.48
CA ASN A 350 -18.45 14.02 37.23
C ASN A 350 -19.93 14.44 37.36
N LEU A 351 -20.89 13.61 36.95
CA LEU A 351 -22.33 13.88 37.10
C LEU A 351 -22.80 13.66 38.54
N TYR A 352 -22.26 12.65 39.21
CA TYR A 352 -22.72 12.19 40.52
C TYR A 352 -21.72 12.45 41.65
N GLY A 353 -20.61 13.14 41.38
CA GLY A 353 -19.70 13.60 42.43
C GLY A 353 -18.97 12.46 43.17
N GLY A 354 -18.78 11.31 42.53
CA GLY A 354 -18.11 10.15 43.15
C GLY A 354 -18.92 9.48 44.27
N ALA A 355 -18.31 8.49 44.93
CA ALA A 355 -18.96 7.54 45.83
C ALA A 355 -19.33 8.09 47.24
N VAL A 356 -20.06 9.19 47.33
CA VAL A 356 -20.68 9.61 48.59
C VAL A 356 -21.95 8.80 48.79
N VAL A 357 -21.95 7.92 49.80
CA VAL A 357 -23.09 7.02 50.09
C VAL A 357 -24.18 7.73 50.91
N GLN A 358 -23.82 8.74 51.71
CA GLN A 358 -24.74 9.52 52.55
C GLN A 358 -24.26 10.97 52.71
N ASP A 359 -25.20 11.90 52.86
CA ASP A 359 -24.94 13.32 53.07
C ASP A 359 -24.33 13.61 54.45
N ASN A 360 -23.26 14.41 54.49
CA ASN A 360 -22.74 15.02 55.70
C ASN A 360 -23.41 16.39 55.90
N GLU A 361 -24.49 16.43 56.67
CA GLU A 361 -25.29 17.63 56.90
C GLU A 361 -24.50 18.80 57.52
N GLU A 362 -23.51 18.51 58.36
CA GLU A 362 -22.68 19.56 58.96
C GLU A 362 -21.78 20.20 57.90
N GLY A 363 -21.18 19.40 57.04
CA GLY A 363 -20.45 19.88 55.87
C GLY A 363 -21.34 20.65 54.89
N LEU A 364 -22.57 20.17 54.64
CA LEU A 364 -23.53 20.83 53.75
C LEU A 364 -23.89 22.22 54.25
N VAL A 365 -24.10 22.41 55.55
CA VAL A 365 -24.36 23.73 56.13
C VAL A 365 -23.19 24.68 55.88
N VAL A 366 -21.94 24.20 56.00
CA VAL A 366 -20.75 25.01 55.72
C VAL A 366 -20.70 25.40 54.24
N LEU A 367 -20.97 24.46 53.33
CA LEU A 367 -21.01 24.72 51.89
C LEU A 367 -22.10 25.74 51.53
N GLU A 368 -23.31 25.59 52.06
CA GLU A 368 -24.42 26.52 51.85
C GLU A 368 -24.09 27.93 52.37
N ASN A 369 -23.42 28.01 53.52
CA ASN A 369 -22.94 29.29 54.06
C ASN A 369 -21.92 29.94 53.13
N ALA A 370 -20.98 29.16 52.59
CA ALA A 370 -19.96 29.64 51.66
C ALA A 370 -20.59 30.14 50.34
N ILE A 371 -21.63 29.46 49.85
CA ILE A 371 -22.40 29.90 48.67
C ILE A 371 -23.14 31.21 48.95
N ARG A 372 -23.86 31.29 50.07
CA ARG A 372 -24.62 32.49 50.47
C ARG A 372 -23.71 33.70 50.71
N LYS A 373 -22.52 33.50 51.28
CA LYS A 373 -21.50 34.54 51.47
C LYS A 373 -20.76 34.91 50.17
N GLY A 374 -21.03 34.20 49.07
CA GLY A 374 -20.38 34.43 47.78
C GLY A 374 -18.93 33.95 47.70
N THR A 375 -18.47 33.15 48.67
CA THR A 375 -17.15 32.50 48.64
C THR A 375 -17.10 31.37 47.62
N ILE A 376 -18.22 30.67 47.44
CA ILE A 376 -18.41 29.67 46.39
C ILE A 376 -19.45 30.21 45.41
N THR A 377 -19.07 30.31 44.15
CA THR A 377 -19.84 31.00 43.11
C THR A 377 -20.14 30.11 41.92
N THR A 378 -19.50 28.95 41.81
CA THR A 378 -19.72 28.03 40.70
C THR A 378 -20.05 26.64 41.20
N ILE A 379 -20.74 25.88 40.35
CA ILE A 379 -21.03 24.47 40.59
C ILE A 379 -19.72 23.66 40.71
N ALA A 380 -18.69 24.03 39.93
CA ALA A 380 -17.38 23.39 39.99
C ALA A 380 -16.71 23.58 41.37
N GLU A 381 -16.73 24.81 41.91
CA GLU A 381 -16.22 25.10 43.26
C GLU A 381 -17.00 24.34 44.34
N ALA A 382 -18.32 24.23 44.21
CA ALA A 382 -19.14 23.47 45.15
C ALA A 382 -18.90 21.95 45.07
N ASN A 383 -18.70 21.40 43.87
CA ASN A 383 -18.33 19.99 43.67
C ASN A 383 -16.92 19.66 44.18
N ALA A 384 -16.02 20.65 44.20
CA ALA A 384 -14.67 20.51 44.74
C ALA A 384 -14.61 20.69 46.27
N PHE A 385 -15.70 21.13 46.89
CA PHE A 385 -15.74 21.39 48.32
C PHE A 385 -15.68 20.09 49.13
N THR A 386 -14.74 20.04 50.07
CA THR A 386 -14.53 18.92 50.99
C THR A 386 -14.41 19.41 52.43
N VAL A 387 -14.80 18.56 53.38
CA VAL A 387 -14.59 18.77 54.81
C VAL A 387 -13.79 17.57 55.30
N ASP A 388 -12.68 17.82 55.99
CA ASP A 388 -11.72 16.78 56.42
C ASP A 388 -11.20 15.89 55.28
N GLY A 389 -11.14 16.45 54.06
CA GLY A 389 -10.72 15.73 52.86
C GLY A 389 -11.81 14.85 52.23
N GLU A 390 -13.00 14.77 52.85
CA GLU A 390 -14.13 13.99 52.35
C GLU A 390 -15.17 14.88 51.66
N ARG A 391 -15.81 14.33 50.63
CA ARG A 391 -16.98 14.97 50.01
C ARG A 391 -18.20 14.82 50.92
N ILE A 392 -19.01 15.87 50.95
CA ILE A 392 -20.05 16.06 51.97
C ILE A 392 -21.47 15.83 51.46
N ALA A 393 -21.66 15.60 50.16
CA ALA A 393 -22.97 15.60 49.52
C ALA A 393 -23.09 14.49 48.48
N THR A 394 -24.23 13.80 48.48
CA THR A 394 -24.67 12.93 47.41
C THR A 394 -25.03 13.75 46.16
N ALA A 395 -25.06 13.08 45.00
CA ALA A 395 -25.46 13.69 43.74
C ALA A 395 -26.85 14.32 43.79
N GLU A 396 -27.80 13.65 44.45
CA GLU A 396 -29.17 14.12 44.59
C GLU A 396 -29.22 15.42 45.39
N THR A 397 -28.46 15.51 46.48
CA THR A 397 -28.36 16.73 47.29
C THR A 397 -27.64 17.86 46.57
N MET A 398 -26.59 17.57 45.79
CA MET A 398 -25.96 18.57 44.93
C MET A 398 -26.96 19.14 43.91
N ARG A 399 -27.76 18.28 43.28
CA ARG A 399 -28.75 18.66 42.27
C ARG A 399 -29.95 19.42 42.83
N MET A 400 -30.51 18.95 43.93
CA MET A 400 -31.79 19.43 44.47
C MET A 400 -31.63 20.59 45.47
N ARG A 401 -30.46 20.74 46.07
CA ARG A 401 -30.22 21.72 47.15
C ARG A 401 -29.09 22.70 46.80
N ILE A 402 -27.91 22.20 46.44
CA ILE A 402 -26.73 23.05 46.29
C ILE A 402 -26.75 23.86 44.98
N ASN A 403 -26.98 23.21 43.84
CA ASN A 403 -27.02 23.88 42.54
C ASN A 403 -28.10 24.98 42.48
N PRO A 404 -29.37 24.74 42.87
CA PRO A 404 -30.37 25.80 42.96
C PRO A 404 -29.96 26.96 43.86
N LEU A 405 -29.27 26.69 44.98
CA LEU A 405 -28.80 27.74 45.88
C LEU A 405 -27.73 28.61 45.21
N ILE A 406 -26.79 28.01 44.47
CA ILE A 406 -25.78 28.73 43.68
C ILE A 406 -26.44 29.59 42.60
N GLU A 407 -27.44 29.07 41.92
CA GLU A 407 -28.18 29.79 40.87
C GLU A 407 -28.99 30.96 41.45
N ALA A 408 -29.59 30.78 42.62
CA ALA A 408 -30.40 31.79 43.28
C ALA A 408 -29.59 32.80 44.10
N ARG A 409 -28.28 32.59 44.31
CA ARG A 409 -27.42 33.43 45.18
C ARG A 409 -27.39 34.91 44.79
N GLN A 410 -27.60 35.22 43.51
CA GLN A 410 -27.60 36.59 43.00
C GLN A 410 -28.93 37.32 43.29
N ASP A 411 -29.99 36.58 43.62
CA ASP A 411 -31.26 37.14 44.05
C ASP A 411 -31.21 37.44 45.55
N LYS A 412 -30.73 38.65 45.88
CA LYS A 412 -30.60 39.12 47.25
C LYS A 412 -31.92 39.01 48.05
N ARG A 413 -33.07 39.26 47.41
CA ARG A 413 -34.38 39.15 48.07
C ARG A 413 -34.70 37.70 48.45
N PHE A 414 -34.35 36.76 47.59
CA PHE A 414 -34.47 35.33 47.89
C PHE A 414 -33.54 34.91 49.01
N SER A 415 -32.25 35.32 48.96
CA SER A 415 -31.28 35.01 50.01
C SER A 415 -31.69 35.57 51.37
N ASP A 416 -32.11 36.84 51.45
CA ASP A 416 -32.56 37.47 52.70
C ASP A 416 -33.81 36.75 53.27
N ALA A 417 -34.75 36.37 52.42
CA ALA A 417 -35.94 35.62 52.83
C ALA A 417 -35.60 34.21 53.30
N TYR A 418 -34.73 33.51 52.57
CA TYR A 418 -34.23 32.17 52.90
C TYR A 418 -33.53 32.16 54.27
N ASP A 419 -32.67 33.16 54.52
CA ASP A 419 -31.95 33.34 55.78
C ASP A 419 -32.91 33.61 56.93
N SER A 420 -33.91 34.46 56.71
CA SER A 420 -34.96 34.71 57.69
C SER A 420 -35.79 33.45 57.99
N GLY A 421 -36.11 32.65 56.96
CA GLY A 421 -36.81 31.38 57.14
C GLY A 421 -36.00 30.39 57.97
N LEU A 422 -34.70 30.24 57.71
CA LEU A 422 -33.81 29.40 58.50
C LEU A 422 -33.70 29.88 59.95
N ALA A 423 -33.60 31.20 60.16
CA ALA A 423 -33.58 31.78 61.50
C ALA A 423 -34.89 31.52 62.25
N GLN A 424 -36.04 31.66 61.58
CA GLN A 424 -37.36 31.35 62.16
C GLN A 424 -37.56 29.86 62.49
N MET A 425 -36.78 28.98 61.84
CA MET A 425 -36.70 27.55 62.12
C MET A 425 -35.67 27.19 63.21
N GLY A 426 -35.06 28.19 63.85
CA GLY A 426 -34.14 27.99 64.98
C GLY A 426 -32.72 27.58 64.58
N ILE A 427 -32.32 27.81 63.33
CA ILE A 427 -30.98 27.49 62.82
C ILE A 427 -30.18 28.79 62.77
N VAL A 428 -29.84 29.32 63.94
CA VAL A 428 -28.94 30.47 64.05
C VAL A 428 -27.70 29.98 64.75
N ASP A 429 -26.64 29.84 63.95
CA ASP A 429 -25.29 29.49 64.36
C ASP A 429 -25.05 28.12 64.99
N VAL A 430 -23.91 27.58 64.59
CA VAL A 430 -23.38 26.26 64.90
C VAL A 430 -23.07 26.19 66.40
N ALA A 431 -24.04 25.77 67.21
CA ALA A 431 -23.82 25.35 68.58
C ALA A 431 -24.46 23.99 68.81
N SER A 432 -23.61 23.06 69.24
CA SER A 432 -23.84 21.65 69.53
C SER A 432 -25.08 21.41 70.39
N GLU A 433 -25.83 20.36 70.05
CA GLU A 433 -27.07 19.86 70.68
C GLU A 433 -28.41 20.39 70.14
N THR A 434 -28.46 20.83 68.88
CA THR A 434 -29.73 20.86 68.15
C THR A 434 -30.26 19.43 67.99
N THR A 435 -31.44 19.14 68.53
CA THR A 435 -32.07 17.81 68.40
C THR A 435 -32.20 17.40 66.94
N SER A 436 -32.05 16.08 66.67
CA SER A 436 -32.16 15.49 65.32
C SER A 436 -33.42 15.90 64.56
N VAL A 437 -34.46 16.23 65.31
CA VAL A 437 -35.74 16.73 64.87
C VAL A 437 -35.62 18.13 64.21
N LEU A 438 -34.92 19.09 64.83
CA LEU A 438 -34.71 20.44 64.27
C LEU A 438 -33.84 20.41 63.00
N LYS A 439 -32.79 19.56 62.97
CA LYS A 439 -31.95 19.35 61.78
C LYS A 439 -32.75 18.80 60.59
N LYS A 440 -33.66 17.84 60.81
CA LYS A 440 -34.55 17.32 59.75
C LYS A 440 -35.51 18.40 59.22
N ARG A 441 -36.03 19.25 60.11
CA ARG A 441 -36.99 20.32 59.76
C ARG A 441 -36.35 21.44 58.95
N ALA A 442 -35.11 21.77 59.29
CA ALA A 442 -34.25 22.62 58.48
C ALA A 442 -34.17 22.10 57.04
N ALA A 443 -33.83 20.82 56.88
CA ALA A 443 -33.70 20.20 55.58
C ALA A 443 -35.02 20.22 54.79
N THR A 444 -36.17 19.95 55.43
CA THR A 444 -37.49 20.07 54.79
C THR A 444 -37.76 21.47 54.27
N PHE A 445 -37.55 22.50 55.10
CA PHE A 445 -37.71 23.90 54.70
C PHE A 445 -36.82 24.24 53.50
N LYS A 446 -35.52 23.92 53.59
CA LYS A 446 -34.53 24.18 52.53
C LYS A 446 -34.95 23.58 51.20
N SER A 447 -35.40 22.32 51.22
CA SER A 447 -35.87 21.63 50.01
C SER A 447 -37.14 22.28 49.44
N GLN A 448 -38.13 22.61 50.28
CA GLN A 448 -39.38 23.23 49.82
C GLN A 448 -39.15 24.59 49.17
N ILE A 449 -38.35 25.46 49.80
CA ILE A 449 -38.12 26.83 49.31
C ILE A 449 -37.25 26.86 48.04
N LEU A 450 -36.25 25.97 47.93
CA LEU A 450 -35.41 25.87 46.73
C LEU A 450 -36.18 25.26 45.55
N ASN A 451 -36.98 24.23 45.80
CA ASN A 451 -37.85 23.63 44.79
C ASN A 451 -38.90 24.64 44.31
N TRP A 452 -39.51 25.40 45.22
CA TRP A 452 -40.39 26.51 44.85
C TRP A 452 -39.68 27.50 43.93
N LYS A 453 -38.50 27.99 44.30
CA LYS A 453 -37.73 28.95 43.48
C LYS A 453 -37.43 28.43 42.07
N GLN A 454 -37.13 27.14 41.92
CA GLN A 454 -36.91 26.51 40.60
C GLN A 454 -38.19 26.45 39.76
N ASN A 455 -39.36 26.25 40.39
CA ASN A 455 -40.64 26.03 39.69
C ASN A 455 -41.37 27.32 39.28
N ILE A 456 -41.15 28.45 39.97
CA ILE A 456 -41.72 29.76 39.56
C ILE A 456 -41.06 30.27 38.27
N ALA A 457 -39.85 29.81 37.94
CA ALA A 457 -39.09 30.19 36.75
C ALA A 457 -39.72 29.71 35.41
N GLY A 458 -41.05 29.63 35.34
CA GLY A 458 -41.79 29.40 34.11
C GLY A 458 -43.28 29.06 34.26
N THR A 459 -43.97 29.43 35.34
CA THR A 459 -45.42 29.20 35.46
C THR A 459 -46.17 30.42 36.01
N ASP A 460 -47.24 30.83 35.32
CA ASP A 460 -48.12 31.96 35.70
C ASP A 460 -49.04 31.67 36.91
N LYS A 461 -48.82 30.54 37.60
CA LYS A 461 -49.67 30.05 38.70
C LYS A 461 -48.84 29.80 39.97
N ASP A 462 -48.02 30.75 40.37
CA ASP A 462 -47.39 30.71 41.70
C ASP A 462 -48.42 31.15 42.77
N PRO A 463 -48.80 30.27 43.71
CA PRO A 463 -49.71 30.61 44.80
C PRO A 463 -49.17 31.73 45.71
N TYR A 464 -47.87 32.06 45.65
CA TYR A 464 -47.23 33.09 46.47
C TYR A 464 -46.84 34.36 45.70
N GLY A 465 -47.16 34.45 44.40
CA GLY A 465 -47.01 35.68 43.60
C GLY A 465 -45.56 36.14 43.36
N ASN A 466 -44.61 35.20 43.21
CA ASN A 466 -43.18 35.43 43.00
C ASN A 466 -42.52 36.27 44.12
N ASP A 467 -43.09 36.24 45.33
CA ASP A 467 -42.55 36.93 46.51
C ASP A 467 -41.91 35.91 47.47
N PRO A 468 -40.56 35.86 47.56
CA PRO A 468 -39.85 34.93 48.44
C PRO A 468 -40.29 34.98 49.90
N TRP A 469 -40.68 36.16 50.39
CA TRP A 469 -41.11 36.32 51.79
C TRP A 469 -42.44 35.62 52.08
N LYS A 470 -43.39 35.66 51.14
CA LYS A 470 -44.67 34.97 51.29
C LYS A 470 -44.51 33.46 51.26
N ALA A 471 -43.67 32.95 50.35
CA ALA A 471 -43.37 31.54 50.28
C ALA A 471 -42.65 31.04 51.54
N VAL A 472 -41.65 31.79 52.02
CA VAL A 472 -40.96 31.47 53.29
C VAL A 472 -41.94 31.45 54.45
N GLN A 473 -42.79 32.46 54.60
CA GLN A 473 -43.79 32.50 55.68
C GLN A 473 -44.76 31.32 55.61
N ALA A 474 -45.19 30.93 54.41
CA ALA A 474 -46.08 29.80 54.20
C ALA A 474 -45.40 28.47 54.60
N PHE A 475 -44.20 28.19 54.10
CA PHE A 475 -43.48 26.96 54.41
C PHE A 475 -43.05 26.87 55.87
N VAL A 476 -42.57 27.98 56.44
CA VAL A 476 -42.24 28.03 57.88
C VAL A 476 -43.49 27.77 58.72
N LYS A 477 -44.64 28.35 58.35
CA LYS A 477 -45.90 28.12 59.06
C LYS A 477 -46.38 26.68 58.93
N GLU A 478 -46.39 26.12 57.72
CA GLU A 478 -46.76 24.72 57.43
C GLU A 478 -45.93 23.77 58.28
N ILE A 479 -44.60 23.91 58.24
CA ILE A 479 -43.71 23.07 59.03
C ILE A 479 -43.97 23.30 60.53
N LYS A 480 -44.12 24.54 61.01
CA LYS A 480 -44.42 24.79 62.44
C LYS A 480 -45.73 24.18 62.89
N ASP A 481 -46.78 24.25 62.07
CA ASP A 481 -48.09 23.69 62.39
C ASP A 481 -48.07 22.16 62.41
N ASP A 482 -47.37 21.52 61.45
CA ASP A 482 -47.11 20.08 61.46
C ASP A 482 -46.37 19.63 62.72
N ILE A 483 -45.44 20.45 63.20
CA ILE A 483 -44.65 20.15 64.40
C ILE A 483 -45.48 20.23 65.67
N LYS A 484 -46.38 21.21 65.78
CA LYS A 484 -47.22 21.34 66.98
C LYS A 484 -48.05 20.09 67.24
N VAL A 485 -48.36 19.33 66.18
CA VAL A 485 -49.13 18.09 66.27
C VAL A 485 -48.27 16.82 66.23
N ASP A 486 -46.93 16.94 66.17
CA ASP A 486 -45.98 15.82 66.16
C ASP A 486 -45.89 15.18 67.57
N PRO A 487 -46.32 13.91 67.73
CA PRO A 487 -46.31 13.22 69.02
C PRO A 487 -44.92 13.11 69.64
N ALA A 488 -43.86 13.02 68.84
CA ALA A 488 -42.49 12.89 69.32
C ALA A 488 -42.01 14.20 69.97
N VAL A 489 -42.40 15.35 69.41
CA VAL A 489 -42.07 16.67 70.00
C VAL A 489 -42.88 16.96 71.24
N MET A 490 -44.17 16.60 71.24
CA MET A 490 -44.97 16.72 72.45
C MET A 490 -44.43 15.82 73.57
N THR A 491 -43.96 14.61 73.25
CA THR A 491 -43.30 13.72 74.22
C THR A 491 -41.99 14.32 74.74
N MET A 492 -41.19 14.93 73.87
CA MET A 492 -39.95 15.61 74.26
C MET A 492 -40.22 16.82 75.16
N LEU A 493 -41.18 17.67 74.81
CA LEU A 493 -41.60 18.81 75.63
C LEU A 493 -42.12 18.36 77.00
N LYS A 494 -42.92 17.28 77.04
CA LYS A 494 -43.36 16.66 78.30
C LYS A 494 -42.19 16.13 79.13
N SER A 495 -41.20 15.51 78.50
CA SER A 495 -39.99 15.03 79.18
C SER A 495 -39.15 16.17 79.75
N LEU A 496 -38.97 17.26 78.99
CA LEU A 496 -38.28 18.47 79.46
C LEU A 496 -39.03 19.14 80.61
N LYS A 497 -40.37 19.22 80.52
CA LYS A 497 -41.22 19.72 81.59
C LYS A 497 -41.09 18.86 82.86
N ALA A 498 -41.13 17.54 82.72
CA ALA A 498 -40.95 16.63 83.86
C ALA A 498 -39.55 16.78 84.50
N ARG A 499 -38.50 16.95 83.69
CA ARG A 499 -37.15 17.24 84.17
C ARG A 499 -37.07 18.57 84.91
N TYR A 500 -37.68 19.62 84.36
CA TYR A 500 -37.79 20.93 85.00
C TYR A 500 -38.51 20.83 86.36
N ASP A 501 -39.70 20.23 86.39
CA ASP A 501 -40.51 20.07 87.60
C ASP A 501 -39.75 19.27 88.68
N THR A 502 -39.03 18.21 88.28
CA THR A 502 -38.20 17.38 89.19
C THR A 502 -36.99 18.15 89.71
N ALA A 503 -36.26 18.86 88.85
CA ALA A 503 -35.09 19.64 89.25
C ALA A 503 -35.47 20.80 90.18
N LEU A 504 -36.63 21.43 89.94
CA LEU A 504 -37.16 22.50 90.77
C LEU A 504 -37.61 21.98 92.15
N ALA A 505 -38.24 20.80 92.20
CA ALA A 505 -38.57 20.11 93.46
C ALA A 505 -37.32 19.68 94.24
N ALA A 506 -36.23 19.33 93.54
CA ALA A 506 -34.95 18.94 94.14
C ALA A 506 -34.05 20.13 94.51
N GLY A 507 -34.44 21.37 94.18
CA GLY A 507 -33.62 22.57 94.40
C GLY A 507 -32.39 22.69 93.48
N ASN A 508 -32.31 21.92 92.40
CA ASN A 508 -31.22 21.98 91.43
C ASN A 508 -31.46 23.10 90.39
N VAL A 509 -31.07 24.32 90.76
CA VAL A 509 -31.29 25.54 89.95
C VAL A 509 -30.63 25.45 88.57
N ILE A 510 -29.46 24.81 88.45
CA ILE A 510 -28.72 24.71 87.19
C ILE A 510 -29.49 23.82 86.20
N GLU A 511 -29.96 22.66 86.65
CA GLU A 511 -30.71 21.72 85.82
C GLU A 511 -32.11 22.25 85.49
N ALA A 512 -32.79 22.89 86.45
CA ALA A 512 -34.06 23.57 86.20
C ALA A 512 -33.89 24.68 85.15
N THR A 513 -32.85 25.51 85.25
CA THR A 513 -32.58 26.57 84.27
C THR A 513 -32.25 26.00 82.89
N SER A 514 -31.49 24.90 82.82
CA SER A 514 -31.14 24.24 81.55
C SER A 514 -32.36 23.64 80.85
N ALA A 515 -33.19 22.92 81.61
CA ALA A 515 -34.44 22.33 81.11
C ALA A 515 -35.44 23.42 80.68
N LEU A 516 -35.55 24.50 81.46
CA LEU A 516 -36.40 25.65 81.13
C LEU A 516 -35.94 26.33 79.84
N LYS A 517 -34.65 26.66 79.69
CA LYS A 517 -34.12 27.28 78.47
C LYS A 517 -34.33 26.43 77.22
N SER A 518 -34.13 25.11 77.35
CA SER A 518 -34.35 24.17 76.25
C SER A 518 -35.83 24.10 75.83
N MET A 519 -36.73 24.15 76.81
CA MET A 519 -38.17 24.15 76.60
C MET A 519 -38.65 25.50 76.05
N GLU A 520 -38.20 26.63 76.58
CA GLU A 520 -38.50 27.98 76.10
C GLU A 520 -38.04 28.20 74.66
N GLY A 521 -36.85 27.71 74.30
CA GLY A 521 -36.37 27.77 72.91
C GLY A 521 -37.28 27.01 71.94
N LEU A 522 -37.71 25.80 72.32
CA LEU A 522 -38.59 24.98 71.49
C LEU A 522 -40.03 25.51 71.44
N MET A 523 -40.57 25.96 72.58
CA MET A 523 -41.91 26.57 72.68
C MET A 523 -41.98 27.91 71.94
N GLY A 524 -40.99 28.77 72.12
CA GLY A 524 -40.91 30.08 71.46
C GLY A 524 -40.82 29.95 69.94
N MET A 525 -40.08 28.96 69.44
CA MET A 525 -40.05 28.66 68.00
C MET A 525 -41.42 28.25 67.46
N LEU A 526 -42.18 27.47 68.24
CA LEU A 526 -43.48 26.92 67.84
C LEU A 526 -44.66 27.84 68.15
N GLY A 527 -44.46 28.93 68.89
CA GLY A 527 -45.55 29.75 69.40
C GLY A 527 -46.45 28.98 70.37
N LEU A 528 -45.86 28.04 71.14
CA LEU A 528 -46.54 27.27 72.18
C LEU A 528 -46.31 27.93 73.54
N THR A 529 -47.22 27.67 74.46
CA THR A 529 -47.16 28.07 75.86
C THR A 529 -47.01 26.85 76.77
N MET A 530 -46.63 27.07 78.03
CA MET A 530 -46.58 25.98 79.03
C MET A 530 -47.92 25.30 79.24
N GLU A 531 -49.04 25.98 78.97
CA GLU A 531 -50.39 25.43 79.08
C GLU A 531 -50.74 24.45 77.96
N ASP A 532 -50.03 24.54 76.83
CA ASP A 532 -50.18 23.63 75.68
C ASP A 532 -49.47 22.28 75.93
N ILE A 533 -48.61 22.20 76.96
CA ILE A 533 -47.91 20.99 77.39
C ILE A 533 -48.68 20.32 78.53
N LYS A 534 -49.85 19.74 78.22
CA LYS A 534 -50.67 18.92 79.15
C LYS A 534 -50.57 17.43 78.83
#